data_AF-A0A9D9SFK9-F1
#
_entry.id   AF-A0A9D9SFK9-F1
#
_cell.length_a   1.000
_cell.length_b   1.000
_cell.length_c   1.000
_cell.angle_alpha   90.00
_cell.angle_beta   90.00
_cell.angle_gamma   90.00
#
_symmetry.space_group_name_H-M   'P 1'
#
loop_
_entity.id
_entity.type
_entity.pdbx_description
1 polymer ?
#
loop_
_entity_poly.entity_id
_entity_poly.type
_entity_poly.pdbx_seq_one_letter_code
_entity_poly.pdbx_strand_id
1 'polypeptide(L)'
;MCELMRMILAVLVFAIVFSSCAKTQDMSVVVPMVEPTPLSIVNKVIAPDWPPATPENCKPKRGWCEGTYRGLTAGQSTFADMVRILGQPSSSGPAEDDPKSLWNDYGKISGEVAGRLAIITDKSTKKIVWISIAPDEMTKQQVIELFGPDFQEMGYSFCTSTADETSLPIYEDKDSTQLRNIEYRSRGISISVGFRDQVTDILFVSEPAGLASRKECKAALR
;
A
#
# COMPACT_ATOMS: atom_id res chain seq x y z
N MET A 1 -14.83 -1.73 53.43
CA MET A 1 -16.08 -2.19 54.06
C MET A 1 -17.20 -1.32 53.55
N CYS A 2 -18.30 -1.94 53.08
CA CYS A 2 -19.66 -1.36 52.92
C CYS A 2 -19.75 -0.07 52.07
N GLU A 3 -20.50 0.03 50.99
CA GLU A 3 -21.68 -0.66 50.49
C GLU A 3 -21.72 -0.42 48.97
N LEU A 4 -21.96 -1.45 48.16
CA LEU A 4 -22.87 -1.35 47.00
C LEU A 4 -23.06 -2.74 46.39
N MET A 5 -23.65 -3.61 47.20
CA MET A 5 -24.12 -4.92 46.78
C MET A 5 -25.57 -5.00 47.23
N ARG A 6 -26.52 -4.84 46.29
CA ARG A 6 -27.83 -5.54 46.22
C ARG A 6 -28.86 -4.79 45.37
N MET A 7 -29.07 -5.33 44.18
CA MET A 7 -30.36 -5.60 43.54
C MET A 7 -30.01 -6.56 42.39
N ILE A 8 -30.04 -7.90 42.51
CA ILE A 8 -31.17 -8.81 42.77
C ILE A 8 -32.42 -8.30 42.03
N LEU A 9 -33.14 -9.01 41.17
CA LEU A 9 -33.15 -10.37 40.62
C LEU A 9 -34.55 -10.44 39.97
N ALA A 10 -34.71 -10.76 38.68
CA ALA A 10 -35.91 -11.43 38.14
C ALA A 10 -35.80 -11.63 36.61
N VAL A 11 -35.63 -12.87 36.11
CA VAL A 11 -36.71 -13.73 35.51
C VAL A 11 -36.80 -13.45 33.98
N LEU A 12 -36.31 -14.28 33.05
CA LEU A 12 -36.73 -15.62 32.59
C LEU A 12 -35.62 -16.14 31.65
N VAL A 13 -34.99 -17.32 31.78
CA VAL A 13 -35.50 -18.69 31.53
C VAL A 13 -36.36 -18.82 30.27
N PHE A 14 -35.74 -19.21 29.16
CA PHE A 14 -36.38 -20.10 28.16
C PHE A 14 -35.31 -20.97 27.50
N ALA A 15 -34.99 -22.07 28.16
CA ALA A 15 -34.49 -23.26 27.51
C ALA A 15 -35.68 -23.91 26.80
N ILE A 16 -35.62 -24.02 25.47
CA ILE A 16 -36.54 -24.88 24.72
C ILE A 16 -35.72 -26.07 24.22
N VAL A 17 -35.89 -27.17 24.95
CA VAL A 17 -35.58 -28.52 24.52
C VAL A 17 -36.70 -28.96 23.58
N PHE A 18 -36.42 -29.11 22.29
CA PHE A 18 -37.24 -29.95 21.41
C PHE A 18 -36.50 -31.27 21.18
N SER A 19 -36.89 -32.25 21.99
CA SER A 19 -36.72 -33.67 21.71
C SER A 19 -37.91 -34.12 20.88
N SER A 20 -37.68 -34.63 19.68
CA SER A 20 -38.62 -35.50 18.97
C SER A 20 -37.89 -36.30 17.90
N CYS A 21 -37.92 -37.62 18.12
CA CYS A 21 -37.48 -38.69 17.24
C CYS A 21 -38.11 -38.60 15.84
N ALA A 22 -37.32 -38.82 14.80
CA ALA A 22 -37.83 -39.32 13.53
C ALA A 22 -36.81 -40.26 12.87
N LYS A 23 -37.19 -41.55 12.93
CA LYS A 23 -36.87 -42.71 12.09
C LYS A 23 -35.76 -42.59 11.04
N THR A 24 -34.78 -43.47 11.25
CA THR A 24 -33.92 -44.14 10.27
C THR A 24 -34.69 -44.60 9.03
N GLN A 25 -34.24 -44.15 7.85
CA GLN A 25 -34.35 -44.91 6.61
C GLN A 25 -32.93 -45.08 6.07
N ASP A 26 -32.42 -46.30 6.16
CA ASP A 26 -31.24 -46.75 5.46
C ASP A 26 -31.54 -46.75 3.95
N MET A 27 -30.98 -45.79 3.24
CA MET A 27 -30.73 -45.92 1.81
C MET A 27 -29.21 -46.05 1.64
N SER A 28 -28.76 -47.29 1.50
CA SER A 28 -27.42 -47.65 1.05
C SER A 28 -27.24 -47.20 -0.41
N VAL A 29 -26.94 -45.91 -0.58
CA VAL A 29 -26.39 -45.40 -1.83
C VAL A 29 -24.92 -45.77 -1.84
N VAL A 30 -24.56 -46.75 -2.68
CA VAL A 30 -23.17 -47.04 -3.03
C VAL A 30 -22.67 -45.85 -3.84
N VAL A 31 -22.13 -44.84 -3.15
CA VAL A 31 -21.35 -43.79 -3.79
C VAL A 31 -20.00 -44.41 -4.15
N PRO A 32 -19.59 -44.43 -5.42
CA PRO A 32 -18.25 -44.88 -5.76
C PRO A 32 -17.24 -44.03 -4.97
N MET A 33 -16.31 -44.69 -4.28
CA MET A 33 -15.10 -44.03 -3.78
C MET A 33 -14.39 -43.44 -4.97
N VAL A 34 -14.57 -42.14 -5.19
CA VAL A 34 -13.68 -41.35 -6.03
C VAL A 34 -12.43 -41.19 -5.19
N GLU A 35 -11.36 -41.85 -5.61
CA GLU A 35 -10.04 -41.65 -5.03
C GLU A 35 -9.75 -40.15 -4.96
N PRO A 36 -9.28 -39.62 -3.82
CA PRO A 36 -8.90 -38.22 -3.74
C PRO A 36 -7.76 -38.00 -4.74
N THR A 37 -8.08 -37.35 -5.86
CA THR A 37 -7.09 -36.90 -6.82
C THR A 37 -6.07 -36.08 -6.03
N PRO A 38 -4.78 -36.45 -6.02
CA PRO A 38 -3.79 -35.66 -5.31
C PRO A 38 -3.86 -34.24 -5.87
N LEU A 39 -4.19 -33.28 -5.00
CA LEU A 39 -4.12 -31.84 -5.24
C LEU A 39 -2.65 -31.46 -5.46
N SER A 40 -2.11 -31.86 -6.60
CA SER A 40 -0.79 -31.53 -7.11
C SER A 40 -0.92 -30.72 -8.40
N ILE A 41 -1.91 -29.83 -8.41
CA ILE A 41 -1.83 -28.61 -9.21
C ILE A 41 -2.15 -27.52 -8.22
N VAL A 42 -1.12 -27.16 -7.44
CA VAL A 42 -1.00 -25.79 -6.96
C VAL A 42 -1.14 -24.96 -8.23
N ASN A 43 -2.32 -24.36 -8.41
CA ASN A 43 -2.44 -23.21 -9.28
C ASN A 43 -1.37 -22.26 -8.77
N LYS A 44 -0.24 -22.28 -9.46
CA LYS A 44 0.76 -21.23 -9.39
C LYS A 44 -0.06 -20.01 -9.75
N VAL A 45 -0.51 -19.28 -8.72
CA VAL A 45 -1.09 -17.96 -8.88
C VAL A 45 -0.03 -17.25 -9.68
N ILE A 46 -0.28 -17.10 -10.97
CA ILE A 46 0.50 -16.23 -11.83
C ILE A 46 0.28 -14.90 -11.14
N ALA A 47 1.26 -14.47 -10.34
CA ALA A 47 1.28 -13.13 -9.79
C ALA A 47 1.00 -12.23 -11.01
N PRO A 48 -0.11 -11.48 -11.03
CA PRO A 48 -0.40 -10.62 -12.17
C PRO A 48 0.86 -9.79 -12.41
N ASP A 49 1.25 -9.69 -13.68
CA ASP A 49 2.51 -9.13 -14.16
C ASP A 49 2.68 -7.68 -13.69
N TRP A 50 3.07 -7.52 -12.42
CA TRP A 50 2.91 -6.31 -11.65
C TRP A 50 4.22 -5.87 -10.99
N PRO A 51 4.85 -4.84 -11.58
CA PRO A 51 5.17 -4.78 -13.00
C PRO A 51 6.36 -5.69 -13.35
N PRO A 52 6.47 -6.20 -14.59
CA PRO A 52 7.67 -6.87 -15.08
C PRO A 52 8.89 -5.94 -15.04
N ALA A 53 10.07 -6.55 -14.97
CA ALA A 53 11.35 -5.87 -14.84
C ALA A 53 11.60 -4.84 -15.97
N THR A 54 11.96 -3.63 -15.54
CA THR A 54 12.63 -2.54 -16.26
C THR A 54 11.99 -2.05 -17.57
N PRO A 55 11.44 -0.82 -17.61
CA PRO A 55 11.34 -0.09 -18.86
C PRO A 55 12.75 0.06 -19.45
N GLU A 56 12.93 -0.18 -20.76
CA GLU A 56 14.18 0.06 -21.50
C GLU A 56 14.70 1.52 -21.40
N ASN A 57 13.95 2.39 -20.72
CA ASN A 57 14.20 3.82 -20.52
C ASN A 57 14.47 4.21 -19.05
N CYS A 58 14.99 3.30 -18.21
CA CYS A 58 15.45 3.66 -16.86
C CYS A 58 16.52 4.77 -16.93
N LYS A 59 16.24 5.91 -16.29
CA LYS A 59 17.22 6.99 -16.17
C LYS A 59 18.33 6.54 -15.21
N PRO A 60 19.62 6.76 -15.53
CA PRO A 60 20.72 6.24 -14.72
C PRO A 60 20.91 6.96 -13.37
N LYS A 61 20.16 8.05 -13.08
CA LYS A 61 20.39 8.83 -11.86
C LYS A 61 20.04 7.98 -10.64
N ARG A 62 21.09 7.53 -9.93
CA ARG A 62 21.01 6.66 -8.73
C ARG A 62 20.31 5.31 -8.97
N GLY A 63 20.26 4.84 -10.23
CA GLY A 63 19.59 3.59 -10.59
C GLY A 63 18.06 3.62 -10.48
N TRP A 64 17.45 4.82 -10.54
CA TRP A 64 16.00 5.00 -10.37
C TRP A 64 15.25 4.95 -11.70
N CYS A 65 14.22 4.12 -11.77
CA CYS A 65 13.28 4.05 -12.87
C CYS A 65 11.95 4.69 -12.46
N GLU A 66 11.13 5.09 -13.42
CA GLU A 66 9.84 5.73 -13.13
C GLU A 66 8.80 4.68 -12.67
N GLY A 67 8.12 4.96 -11.55
CA GLY A 67 7.17 4.04 -10.94
C GLY A 67 5.90 3.84 -11.76
N THR A 68 5.44 2.59 -11.87
CA THR A 68 4.24 2.22 -12.65
C THR A 68 3.20 1.47 -11.82
N TYR A 69 1.95 1.94 -11.87
CA TYR A 69 0.77 1.32 -11.24
C TYR A 69 -0.36 1.16 -12.27
N ARG A 70 -0.77 -0.07 -12.60
CA ARG A 70 -1.86 -0.40 -13.56
C ARG A 70 -1.62 0.22 -14.93
N GLY A 71 -0.36 0.28 -15.35
CA GLY A 71 0.07 0.93 -16.59
C GLY A 71 0.16 2.46 -16.52
N LEU A 72 -0.14 3.09 -15.38
CA LEU A 72 0.08 4.51 -15.14
C LEU A 72 1.50 4.72 -14.63
N THR A 73 2.32 5.46 -15.38
CA THR A 73 3.72 5.74 -15.06
C THR A 73 3.87 7.17 -14.53
N ALA A 74 4.43 7.33 -13.35
CA ALA A 74 4.72 8.64 -12.76
C ALA A 74 5.67 9.45 -13.67
N GLY A 75 5.38 10.74 -13.87
CA GLY A 75 6.13 11.64 -14.77
C GLY A 75 5.78 11.52 -16.27
N GLN A 76 5.08 10.45 -16.67
CA GLN A 76 4.68 10.22 -18.07
C GLN A 76 3.17 10.28 -18.27
N SER A 77 2.42 9.45 -17.54
CA SER A 77 0.97 9.34 -17.69
C SER A 77 0.26 10.62 -17.26
N THR A 78 -0.90 10.87 -17.86
CA THR A 78 -1.68 12.09 -17.64
C THR A 78 -2.92 11.84 -16.78
N PHE A 79 -3.56 12.90 -16.32
CA PHE A 79 -4.89 12.85 -15.70
C PHE A 79 -5.92 12.16 -16.61
N ALA A 80 -5.84 12.37 -17.93
CA ALA A 80 -6.74 11.71 -18.87
C ALA A 80 -6.51 10.18 -18.91
N ASP A 81 -5.26 9.74 -18.86
CA ASP A 81 -4.92 8.31 -18.76
C ASP A 81 -5.41 7.70 -17.45
N MET A 82 -5.21 8.42 -16.35
CA MET A 82 -5.69 8.05 -15.02
C MET A 82 -7.20 7.80 -15.04
N VAL A 83 -7.99 8.76 -15.55
CA VAL A 83 -9.45 8.63 -15.65
C VAL A 83 -9.86 7.50 -16.58
N ARG A 84 -9.15 7.31 -17.70
CA ARG A 84 -9.43 6.22 -18.65
C ARG A 84 -9.19 4.83 -18.03
N ILE A 85 -8.15 4.68 -17.21
CA ILE A 85 -7.73 3.39 -16.65
C ILE A 85 -8.47 3.07 -15.35
N LEU A 86 -8.65 4.06 -14.47
CA LEU A 86 -9.18 3.89 -13.12
C LEU A 86 -10.61 4.40 -12.94
N GLY A 87 -11.14 5.13 -13.92
CA GLY A 87 -12.40 5.87 -13.77
C GLY A 87 -12.20 7.22 -13.06
N GLN A 88 -13.32 7.89 -12.77
CA GLN A 88 -13.31 9.18 -12.08
C GLN A 88 -12.91 9.02 -10.61
N PRO A 89 -12.05 9.89 -10.06
CA PRO A 89 -11.77 9.88 -8.63
C PRO A 89 -13.03 10.27 -7.83
N SER A 90 -13.12 9.78 -6.59
CA SER A 90 -14.20 10.11 -5.66
C SER A 90 -14.20 11.59 -5.27
N SER A 91 -13.01 12.20 -5.21
CA SER A 91 -12.82 13.63 -5.05
C SER A 91 -11.53 14.09 -5.72
N SER A 92 -11.49 15.36 -6.13
CA SER A 92 -10.31 16.00 -6.69
C SER A 92 -10.23 17.43 -6.18
N GLY A 93 -9.10 17.82 -5.60
CA GLY A 93 -8.88 19.17 -5.05
C GLY A 93 -7.40 19.56 -5.06
N PRO A 94 -7.05 20.82 -4.70
CA PRO A 94 -5.65 21.19 -4.47
C PRO A 94 -4.99 20.26 -3.44
N ALA A 95 -3.75 19.85 -3.69
CA ALA A 95 -2.95 19.21 -2.64
C ALA A 95 -2.61 20.26 -1.57
N GLU A 96 -2.69 19.88 -0.29
CA GLU A 96 -2.51 20.79 0.85
C GLU A 96 -1.11 21.42 0.86
N ASP A 97 -0.08 20.58 0.66
CA ASP A 97 1.32 20.99 0.68
C ASP A 97 1.87 21.49 -0.66
N ASP A 98 1.10 21.32 -1.76
CA ASP A 98 1.53 21.74 -3.09
C ASP A 98 0.38 22.36 -3.89
N PRO A 99 0.26 23.71 -3.92
CA PRO A 99 -0.80 24.38 -4.65
C PRO A 99 -0.68 24.22 -6.17
N LYS A 100 0.44 23.73 -6.70
CA LYS A 100 0.59 23.41 -8.14
C LYS A 100 0.06 22.02 -8.47
N SER A 101 -0.29 21.22 -7.47
CA SER A 101 -0.77 19.86 -7.63
C SER A 101 -2.26 19.69 -7.29
N LEU A 102 -2.87 18.67 -7.89
CA LEU A 102 -4.20 18.18 -7.54
C LEU A 102 -4.07 16.83 -6.86
N TRP A 103 -4.73 16.70 -5.72
CA TRP A 103 -4.99 15.45 -5.02
C TRP A 103 -6.25 14.81 -5.56
N ASN A 104 -6.12 13.60 -6.11
CA ASN A 104 -7.23 12.80 -6.64
C ASN A 104 -7.42 11.57 -5.74
N ASP A 105 -8.46 11.58 -4.89
CA ASP A 105 -8.76 10.47 -3.97
C ASP A 105 -9.66 9.44 -4.67
N TYR A 106 -9.21 8.19 -4.73
CA TYR A 106 -10.01 7.05 -5.21
C TYR A 106 -10.70 6.29 -4.08
N GLY A 107 -10.45 6.67 -2.83
CA GLY A 107 -11.03 6.06 -1.64
C GLY A 107 -10.44 4.68 -1.37
N LYS A 108 -11.25 3.81 -0.78
CA LYS A 108 -10.85 2.44 -0.46
C LYS A 108 -10.72 1.59 -1.71
N ILE A 109 -9.60 0.88 -1.81
CA ILE A 109 -9.33 -0.14 -2.83
C ILE A 109 -9.19 -1.52 -2.19
N SER A 110 -9.55 -2.54 -2.95
CA SER A 110 -9.33 -3.95 -2.63
C SER A 110 -8.47 -4.62 -3.71
N GLY A 111 -7.87 -5.75 -3.37
CA GLY A 111 -6.97 -6.50 -4.24
C GLY A 111 -5.72 -6.94 -3.49
N GLU A 112 -4.60 -6.99 -4.22
CA GLU A 112 -3.28 -7.41 -3.68
C GLU A 112 -2.81 -6.50 -2.53
N VAL A 113 -3.10 -5.21 -2.63
CA VAL A 113 -2.92 -4.24 -1.55
C VAL A 113 -4.27 -3.60 -1.26
N ALA A 114 -4.89 -4.01 -0.16
CA ALA A 114 -6.08 -3.35 0.37
C ALA A 114 -5.66 -2.08 1.14
N GLY A 115 -6.40 -0.98 0.96
CA GLY A 115 -6.05 0.30 1.57
C GLY A 115 -6.76 1.47 0.89
N ARG A 116 -6.11 2.64 0.88
CA ARG A 116 -6.58 3.85 0.18
C ARG A 116 -5.65 4.22 -0.97
N LEU A 117 -6.24 4.56 -2.11
CA LEU A 117 -5.51 5.01 -3.30
C LEU A 117 -5.69 6.51 -3.50
N ALA A 118 -4.57 7.21 -3.68
CA ALA A 118 -4.55 8.60 -4.12
C ALA A 118 -3.52 8.81 -5.23
N ILE A 119 -3.83 9.74 -6.13
CA ILE A 119 -2.93 10.10 -7.24
C ILE A 119 -2.76 11.61 -7.26
N ILE A 120 -1.51 12.06 -7.27
CA ILE A 120 -1.19 13.48 -7.41
C ILE A 120 -0.88 13.80 -8.87
N THR A 121 -1.50 14.86 -9.39
CA THR A 121 -1.25 15.35 -10.74
C THR A 121 -0.87 16.82 -10.74
N ASP A 122 0.09 17.20 -11.56
CA ASP A 122 0.47 18.61 -11.74
C ASP A 122 -0.63 19.37 -12.51
N LYS A 123 -1.03 20.54 -12.00
CA LYS A 123 -2.13 21.35 -12.57
C LYS A 123 -1.84 21.86 -13.97
N SER A 124 -0.58 22.15 -14.27
CA SER A 124 -0.17 22.80 -15.52
C SER A 124 0.02 21.81 -16.65
N THR A 125 0.80 20.76 -16.41
CA THR A 125 1.18 19.72 -17.36
C THR A 125 0.17 18.58 -17.42
N LYS A 126 -0.72 18.47 -16.42
CA LYS A 126 -1.68 17.37 -16.24
C LYS A 126 -1.01 16.00 -16.09
N LYS A 127 0.29 15.95 -15.81
CA LYS A 127 1.04 14.70 -15.60
C LYS A 127 0.85 14.19 -14.18
N ILE A 128 0.86 12.87 -14.02
CA ILE A 128 0.94 12.20 -12.72
C ILE A 128 2.32 12.52 -12.13
N VAL A 129 2.33 13.08 -10.92
CA VAL A 129 3.56 13.33 -10.15
C VAL A 129 3.92 12.07 -9.37
N TRP A 130 2.95 11.50 -8.66
CA TRP A 130 3.11 10.25 -7.91
C TRP A 130 1.75 9.58 -7.63
N ILE A 131 1.82 8.28 -7.35
CA ILE A 131 0.69 7.43 -6.99
C ILE A 131 0.99 6.88 -5.60
N SER A 132 0.05 7.02 -4.67
CA SER A 132 0.17 6.53 -3.29
C SER A 132 -0.89 5.49 -2.98
N ILE A 133 -0.47 4.42 -2.33
CA ILE A 133 -1.34 3.47 -1.64
C ILE A 133 -0.99 3.51 -0.16
N ALA A 134 -1.96 3.86 0.69
CA ALA A 134 -1.86 3.71 2.13
C ALA A 134 -2.56 2.40 2.53
N PRO A 135 -1.82 1.30 2.81
CA PRO A 135 -2.43 0.01 3.09
C PRO A 135 -3.24 0.03 4.40
N ASP A 136 -4.33 -0.74 4.48
CA ASP A 136 -5.12 -0.86 5.71
C ASP A 136 -4.28 -1.55 6.82
N GLU A 137 -3.66 -2.69 6.48
CA GLU A 137 -2.68 -3.40 7.32
C GLU A 137 -1.64 -4.07 6.43
N MET A 138 -0.37 -3.71 6.59
CA MET A 138 0.72 -4.34 5.86
C MET A 138 2.04 -4.20 6.62
N THR A 139 2.78 -5.28 6.71
CA THR A 139 4.13 -5.30 7.30
C THR A 139 5.20 -5.16 6.21
N LYS A 140 6.39 -4.72 6.61
CA LYS A 140 7.60 -4.74 5.78
C LYS A 140 7.82 -6.09 5.13
N GLN A 141 7.67 -7.18 5.88
CA GLN A 141 7.89 -8.54 5.37
C GLN A 141 6.89 -8.90 4.27
N GLN A 142 5.61 -8.58 4.44
CA GLN A 142 4.59 -8.79 3.41
C GLN A 142 4.87 -7.97 2.14
N VAL A 143 5.38 -6.74 2.27
CA VAL A 143 5.81 -5.93 1.12
C VAL A 143 6.97 -6.59 0.38
N ILE A 144 7.95 -7.16 1.08
CA ILE A 144 9.09 -7.87 0.48
C ILE A 144 8.62 -9.13 -0.22
N GLU A 145 7.67 -9.87 0.36
CA GLU A 145 7.08 -11.04 -0.28
C GLU A 145 6.30 -10.67 -1.55
N LEU A 146 5.59 -9.54 -1.53
CA LEU A 146 4.82 -9.06 -2.67
C LEU A 146 5.71 -8.53 -3.80
N PHE A 147 6.71 -7.70 -3.49
CA PHE A 147 7.53 -7.02 -4.49
C PHE A 147 8.85 -7.73 -4.80
N GLY A 148 9.27 -8.70 -3.99
CA GLY A 148 10.49 -9.48 -4.18
C GLY A 148 11.68 -8.97 -3.35
N PRO A 149 12.83 -9.68 -3.41
CA PRO A 149 13.97 -9.41 -2.53
C PRO A 149 14.92 -8.30 -3.02
N ASP A 150 14.73 -7.76 -4.23
CA ASP A 150 15.61 -6.74 -4.84
C ASP A 150 15.29 -5.31 -4.35
N PHE A 151 15.37 -5.11 -3.03
CA PHE A 151 15.12 -3.82 -2.40
C PHE A 151 16.37 -3.25 -1.74
N GLN A 152 16.35 -1.93 -1.50
CA GLN A 152 17.35 -1.22 -0.71
C GLN A 152 16.68 -0.63 0.53
N GLU A 153 17.29 -0.82 1.69
CA GLU A 153 16.91 -0.07 2.89
C GLU A 153 17.60 1.30 2.86
N MET A 154 16.80 2.35 2.95
CA MET A 154 17.26 3.72 2.85
C MET A 154 16.89 4.48 4.12
N GLY A 155 17.89 5.14 4.70
CA GLY A 155 17.70 6.16 5.73
C GLY A 155 17.61 7.54 5.09
N TYR A 156 16.76 8.40 5.65
CA TYR A 156 16.61 9.79 5.25
C TYR A 156 16.73 10.73 6.45
N SER A 157 17.33 11.88 6.21
CA SER A 157 17.47 12.96 7.19
C SER A 157 16.86 14.25 6.62
N PHE A 158 16.25 15.05 7.49
CA PHE A 158 15.72 16.36 7.11
C PHE A 158 16.84 17.35 6.78
N CYS A 159 16.60 18.22 5.79
CA CYS A 159 17.55 19.27 5.43
C CYS A 159 17.72 20.36 6.50
N THR A 160 16.80 20.46 7.47
CA THR A 160 16.89 21.40 8.61
C THR A 160 17.05 20.63 9.92
N SER A 161 17.53 21.33 10.96
CA SER A 161 17.68 20.77 12.32
C SER A 161 16.45 21.03 13.21
N THR A 162 15.42 21.68 12.68
CA THR A 162 14.21 22.05 13.43
C THR A 162 13.09 21.10 13.03
N ALA A 163 12.54 20.40 14.02
CA ALA A 163 11.57 19.31 13.87
C ALA A 163 10.15 19.75 13.43
N ASP A 164 10.01 20.76 12.57
CA ASP A 164 8.75 21.00 11.86
C ASP A 164 8.74 20.13 10.59
N GLU A 165 8.23 18.91 10.76
CA GLU A 165 8.66 17.71 10.00
C GLU A 165 7.83 17.32 8.77
N THR A 166 6.78 18.03 8.38
CA THR A 166 5.85 17.43 7.39
C THR A 166 6.12 17.78 5.93
N SER A 167 6.89 18.83 5.62
CA SER A 167 7.05 19.30 4.23
C SER A 167 8.48 19.77 3.89
N LEU A 168 9.48 19.34 4.66
CA LEU A 168 10.87 19.73 4.43
C LEU A 168 11.56 18.78 3.45
N PRO A 169 12.45 19.31 2.57
CA PRO A 169 13.31 18.46 1.75
C PRO A 169 14.11 17.49 2.63
N ILE A 170 14.15 16.23 2.22
CA ILE A 170 14.96 15.18 2.85
C ILE A 170 16.14 14.81 1.96
N TYR A 171 17.19 14.23 2.53
CA TYR A 171 18.33 13.70 1.79
C TYR A 171 18.70 12.30 2.28
N GLU A 172 19.31 11.51 1.38
CA GLU A 172 19.80 10.17 1.71
C GLU A 172 20.89 10.23 2.79
N ASP A 173 20.62 9.55 3.89
CA ASP A 173 21.52 9.42 5.04
C ASP A 173 21.44 7.98 5.56
N LYS A 174 22.43 7.17 5.19
CA LYS A 174 22.46 5.72 5.48
C LYS A 174 22.46 5.41 6.98
N ASP A 175 22.92 6.36 7.79
CA ASP A 175 23.02 6.19 9.24
C ASP A 175 21.77 6.75 9.96
N SER A 176 20.84 7.37 9.22
CA SER A 176 19.62 7.92 9.80
C SER A 176 18.64 6.83 10.19
N THR A 177 18.11 6.97 11.40
CA THR A 177 16.98 6.18 11.91
C THR A 177 15.67 6.98 11.95
N GLN A 178 15.67 8.23 11.46
CA GLN A 178 14.50 9.13 11.56
C GLN A 178 13.41 8.71 10.58
N LEU A 179 13.79 8.54 9.31
CA LEU A 179 12.91 8.14 8.23
C LEU A 179 13.53 6.93 7.57
N ARG A 180 12.79 5.81 7.56
CA ARG A 180 13.25 4.55 6.97
C ARG A 180 12.31 4.12 5.86
N ASN A 181 12.89 3.96 4.68
CA ASN A 181 12.17 3.51 3.50
C ASN A 181 12.77 2.21 2.97
N ILE A 182 11.92 1.46 2.28
CA ILE A 182 12.32 0.37 1.39
C ILE A 182 12.14 0.86 -0.03
N GLU A 183 13.18 0.76 -0.84
CA GLU A 183 13.16 1.23 -2.22
C GLU A 183 13.42 0.10 -3.22
N TYR A 184 12.53 -0.02 -4.19
CA TYR A 184 12.75 -0.80 -5.41
C TYR A 184 13.12 0.17 -6.53
N ARG A 185 14.38 0.62 -6.54
CA ARG A 185 14.84 1.70 -7.44
C ARG A 185 14.63 1.37 -8.92
N SER A 186 14.87 0.12 -9.30
CA SER A 186 14.63 -0.40 -10.66
C SER A 186 13.15 -0.39 -11.09
N ARG A 187 12.23 -0.13 -10.15
CA ARG A 187 10.77 -0.13 -10.36
C ARG A 187 10.13 1.19 -9.95
N GLY A 188 10.90 2.17 -9.48
CA GLY A 188 10.40 3.48 -9.05
C GLY A 188 9.46 3.43 -7.85
N ILE A 189 9.67 2.47 -6.94
CA ILE A 189 8.81 2.30 -5.76
C ILE A 189 9.59 2.71 -4.51
N SER A 190 9.00 3.60 -3.70
CA SER A 190 9.46 3.95 -2.36
C SER A 190 8.38 3.60 -1.35
N ILE A 191 8.74 2.88 -0.30
CA ILE A 191 7.79 2.38 0.70
C ILE A 191 8.21 2.90 2.07
N SER A 192 7.34 3.66 2.72
CA SER A 192 7.58 4.21 4.06
C SER A 192 7.29 3.15 5.12
N VAL A 193 8.26 2.90 5.99
CA VAL A 193 8.13 1.91 7.09
C VAL A 193 8.13 2.63 8.42
N GLY A 194 6.98 2.62 9.08
CA GLY A 194 6.76 3.23 10.38
C GLY A 194 7.11 2.32 11.57
N PHE A 195 6.47 2.59 12.70
CA PHE A 195 6.69 1.86 13.95
C PHE A 195 6.31 0.37 13.81
N ARG A 196 7.10 -0.51 14.43
CA ARG A 196 6.91 -1.98 14.39
C ARG A 196 6.82 -2.56 12.97
N ASP A 197 7.61 -2.01 12.05
CA ASP A 197 7.71 -2.48 10.68
C ASP A 197 6.37 -2.45 9.91
N GLN A 198 5.46 -1.55 10.29
CA GLN A 198 4.22 -1.31 9.55
C GLN A 198 4.50 -0.40 8.36
N VAL A 199 3.97 -0.78 7.20
CA VAL A 199 4.01 0.04 5.98
C VAL A 199 2.92 1.09 6.10
N THR A 200 3.30 2.37 6.00
CA THR A 200 2.33 3.48 6.00
C THR A 200 1.93 3.87 4.60
N ASP A 201 2.86 3.82 3.65
CA ASP A 201 2.67 4.28 2.28
C ASP A 201 3.53 3.47 1.30
N ILE A 202 2.95 3.17 0.14
CA ILE A 202 3.63 2.61 -1.03
C ILE A 202 3.50 3.64 -2.15
N LEU A 203 4.64 4.22 -2.55
CA LEU A 203 4.70 5.31 -3.51
C LEU A 203 5.31 4.84 -4.82
N PHE A 204 4.63 5.11 -5.93
CA PHE A 204 5.17 5.00 -7.29
C PHE A 204 5.53 6.39 -7.78
N VAL A 205 6.83 6.65 -7.95
CA VAL A 205 7.37 8.00 -8.17
C VAL A 205 8.37 8.01 -9.32
N SER A 206 8.52 9.18 -9.96
CA SER A 206 9.44 9.35 -11.10
C SER A 206 10.90 9.58 -10.69
N GLU A 207 11.13 9.98 -9.44
CA GLU A 207 12.46 10.25 -8.88
C GLU A 207 12.55 9.74 -7.44
N PRO A 208 13.76 9.47 -6.91
CA PRO A 208 13.90 9.03 -5.52
C PRO A 208 13.39 10.08 -4.52
N ALA A 209 12.85 9.63 -3.39
CA ALA A 209 12.13 10.47 -2.41
C ALA A 209 12.95 11.65 -1.85
N GLY A 210 14.27 11.50 -1.75
CA GLY A 210 15.16 12.55 -1.23
C GLY A 210 16.26 12.99 -2.19
N LEU A 211 16.91 14.09 -1.81
CA LEU A 211 18.16 14.58 -2.41
C LEU A 211 19.29 13.57 -2.19
N ALA A 212 20.33 13.60 -3.04
CA ALA A 212 21.41 12.62 -2.91
C ALA A 212 22.33 12.88 -1.72
N SER A 213 22.36 14.11 -1.20
CA SER A 213 23.19 14.46 -0.03
C SER A 213 22.74 15.76 0.64
N ARG A 214 23.19 15.96 1.88
CA ARG A 214 23.00 17.21 2.63
C ARG A 214 23.44 18.47 1.88
N LYS A 215 24.43 18.36 0.98
CA LYS A 215 24.95 19.51 0.21
C LYS A 215 23.88 20.13 -0.69
N GLU A 216 22.93 19.33 -1.17
CA GLU A 216 21.87 19.77 -2.08
C GLU A 216 20.73 20.50 -1.36
N CYS A 217 20.63 20.37 -0.03
CA CYS A 217 19.60 21.02 0.78
C CYS A 217 19.52 22.54 0.57
N LYS A 218 20.67 23.21 0.38
CA LYS A 218 20.69 24.67 0.17
C LYS A 218 19.96 25.11 -1.10
N ALA A 219 19.92 24.26 -2.14
CA ALA A 219 19.22 24.57 -3.37
C ALA A 219 17.72 24.27 -3.25
N ALA A 220 17.35 23.25 -2.49
CA ALA A 220 15.96 22.84 -2.28
C ALA A 220 15.17 23.75 -1.30
N LEU A 221 15.87 24.46 -0.42
CA LEU A 221 15.27 25.40 0.55
C LEU A 221 15.13 26.84 0.02
N ARG A 222 15.36 27.07 -1.28
CA ARG A 222 15.27 28.38 -1.93
C ARG A 222 14.04 28.48 -2.81
#